data_AF-A0A936ZI21-F1
#
_entry.id   AF-A0A936ZI21-F1
#
_cell.length_a   1.000
_cell.length_b   1.000
_cell.length_c   1.000
_cell.angle_alpha   90.00
_cell.angle_beta   90.00
_cell.angle_gamma   90.00
#
_symmetry.space_group_name_H-M   'P 1'
#
loop_
_entity.id
_entity.type
_entity.pdbx_description
1 polymer ?
#
loop_
_entity_poly.entity_id
_entity_poly.type
_entity_poly.pdbx_seq_one_letter_code
_entity_poly.pdbx_strand_id
1 'polypeptide(L)'
;MDILTFSQGTQKYIGLAYSADSPSTAGVTGDVWKFAWHTASANPADYATGWQIETFNSTVAIDNHLSAAWDGSNIYITMKDDKNAVWVTKGLPGALGSWETVKAVNGDNGSVSGPSRPTLVVDHATDSLHVLYQQSTNLPYGDIYMKSVSLDGPLAFDPSTLGTRVMRTNNGSSLIDPQPPVHAVDESMDGAFYMVAANANAREIWYNQINLGSPELFT
;
A
#
# COMPACT_ATOMS: atom_id res chain seq x y z
N MET A 1 9.12 0.64 -4.93
CA MET A 1 8.40 0.24 -6.17
C MET A 1 7.68 -1.05 -5.86
N ASP A 2 6.49 -1.24 -6.42
CA ASP A 2 5.77 -2.51 -6.41
C ASP A 2 5.30 -2.88 -7.83
N ILE A 3 5.12 -4.18 -8.06
CA ILE A 3 4.78 -4.77 -9.37
C ILE A 3 3.49 -5.57 -9.25
N LEU A 4 2.58 -5.40 -10.20
CA LEU A 4 1.34 -6.17 -10.26
C LEU A 4 0.97 -6.53 -11.70
N THR A 5 0.11 -7.53 -11.85
CA THR A 5 -0.54 -7.84 -13.13
C THR A 5 -2.02 -7.52 -13.03
N PHE A 6 -2.59 -6.96 -14.10
CA PHE A 6 -4.01 -6.64 -14.16
C PHE A 6 -4.54 -6.84 -15.59
N SER A 7 -5.86 -6.79 -15.75
CA SER A 7 -6.50 -6.88 -17.07
C SER A 7 -7.44 -5.71 -17.32
N GLN A 8 -7.54 -5.29 -18.58
CA GLN A 8 -8.58 -4.39 -19.06
C GLN A 8 -9.24 -5.04 -20.28
N GLY A 9 -10.52 -5.38 -20.17
CA GLY A 9 -11.18 -6.25 -21.14
C GLY A 9 -10.44 -7.59 -21.26
N THR A 10 -10.08 -7.98 -22.48
CA THR A 10 -9.32 -9.22 -22.74
C THR A 10 -7.81 -9.04 -22.68
N GLN A 11 -7.32 -7.80 -22.53
CA GLN A 11 -5.90 -7.49 -22.58
C GLN A 11 -5.29 -7.57 -21.18
N LYS A 12 -4.19 -8.30 -21.07
CA LYS A 12 -3.37 -8.39 -19.84
C LYS A 12 -2.26 -7.37 -19.85
N TYR A 13 -1.92 -6.86 -18.68
CA TYR A 13 -0.91 -5.84 -18.47
C TYR A 13 0.00 -6.20 -17.29
N ILE A 14 1.22 -5.69 -17.34
CA ILE A 14 2.10 -5.50 -16.19
C ILE A 14 2.02 -4.04 -15.76
N GLY A 15 1.96 -3.81 -14.44
CA GLY A 15 1.89 -2.51 -13.82
C GLY A 15 3.01 -2.32 -12.81
N LEU A 16 3.53 -1.09 -12.73
CA LEU A 16 4.58 -0.67 -11.81
C LEU A 16 4.09 0.56 -11.05
N ALA A 17 3.95 0.43 -9.74
CA ALA A 17 3.76 1.56 -8.83
C ALA A 17 5.14 2.00 -8.31
N TYR A 18 5.53 3.25 -8.54
CA TYR A 18 6.87 3.72 -8.18
C TYR A 18 6.90 5.23 -7.89
N SER A 19 7.89 5.67 -7.15
CA SER A 19 8.24 7.08 -6.99
C SER A 19 9.34 7.49 -7.96
N ALA A 20 9.38 8.79 -8.28
CA ALA A 20 10.43 9.39 -9.08
C ALA A 20 10.81 10.76 -8.53
N ASP A 21 12.11 10.96 -8.37
CA ASP A 21 12.70 12.22 -7.93
C ASP A 21 12.43 13.31 -8.96
N SER A 22 11.81 14.41 -8.51
CA SER A 22 11.65 15.69 -9.25
C SER A 22 11.58 15.54 -10.79
N PRO A 23 10.55 14.89 -11.35
CA PRO A 23 10.52 14.60 -12.77
C PRO A 23 10.47 15.90 -13.58
N SER A 24 11.11 15.92 -14.75
CA SER A 24 11.10 17.05 -15.68
C SER A 24 9.76 17.19 -16.42
N THR A 25 8.65 17.19 -15.68
CA THR A 25 7.28 17.31 -16.20
C THR A 25 6.75 18.70 -15.87
N ALA A 26 6.24 19.42 -16.87
CA ALA A 26 5.75 20.79 -16.68
C ALA A 26 4.62 20.85 -15.63
N GLY A 27 4.73 21.76 -14.67
CA GLY A 27 3.75 21.94 -13.60
C GLY A 27 3.91 21.00 -12.39
N VAL A 28 4.91 20.13 -12.39
CA VAL A 28 5.26 19.27 -11.26
C VAL A 28 6.46 19.86 -10.52
N THR A 29 6.33 20.09 -9.22
CA THR A 29 7.42 20.54 -8.34
C THR A 29 7.63 19.54 -7.21
N GLY A 30 8.85 19.02 -7.10
CA GLY A 30 9.22 18.00 -6.12
C GLY A 30 8.98 16.58 -6.62
N ASP A 31 9.20 15.62 -5.72
CA ASP A 31 9.06 14.20 -5.98
C ASP A 31 7.60 13.81 -6.20
N VAL A 32 7.39 12.80 -7.05
CA VAL A 32 6.06 12.27 -7.36
C VAL A 32 6.02 10.77 -7.22
N TRP A 33 4.82 10.22 -7.06
CA TRP A 33 4.57 8.83 -7.36
C TRP A 33 3.83 8.68 -8.71
N LYS A 34 3.98 7.51 -9.32
CA LYS A 34 3.60 7.20 -10.69
C LYS A 34 3.07 5.78 -10.78
N PHE A 35 2.25 5.57 -11.79
CA PHE A 35 1.90 4.24 -12.25
C PHE A 35 2.31 4.10 -13.71
N ALA A 36 3.21 3.16 -14.00
CA ALA A 36 3.56 2.80 -15.37
C ALA A 36 2.96 1.45 -15.71
N TRP A 37 2.49 1.29 -16.95
CA TRP A 37 1.99 0.00 -17.41
C TRP A 37 2.38 -0.31 -18.84
N HIS A 38 2.47 -1.59 -19.12
CA HIS A 38 2.77 -2.14 -20.44
C HIS A 38 1.90 -3.36 -20.70
N THR A 39 1.53 -3.57 -21.97
CA THR A 39 0.86 -4.79 -22.40
C THR A 39 1.72 -6.00 -22.05
N ALA A 40 1.16 -7.01 -21.39
CA ALA A 40 1.92 -8.20 -21.02
C ALA A 40 2.42 -8.93 -22.27
N SER A 41 3.72 -9.17 -22.35
CA SER A 41 4.38 -9.94 -23.41
C SER A 41 5.18 -11.11 -22.82
N ALA A 42 5.23 -12.21 -23.57
CA ALA A 42 6.11 -13.33 -23.27
C ALA A 42 7.57 -13.06 -23.67
N ASN A 43 7.84 -12.02 -24.46
CA ASN A 43 9.18 -11.62 -24.88
C ASN A 43 9.72 -10.49 -23.98
N PRO A 44 10.77 -10.72 -23.18
CA PRO A 44 11.33 -9.70 -22.29
C PRO A 44 11.80 -8.43 -23.02
N ALA A 45 12.22 -8.55 -24.29
CA ALA A 45 12.70 -7.40 -25.06
C ALA A 45 11.61 -6.36 -25.33
N ASP A 46 10.34 -6.76 -25.30
CA ASP A 46 9.21 -5.86 -25.54
C ASP A 46 9.04 -4.85 -24.40
N TYR A 47 9.52 -5.16 -23.18
CA TYR A 47 9.46 -4.25 -22.03
C TYR A 47 10.52 -3.14 -22.07
N ALA A 48 11.37 -3.06 -23.10
CA ALA A 48 12.38 -2.00 -23.22
C ALA A 48 11.78 -0.62 -23.57
N THR A 49 10.60 -0.58 -24.20
CA THR A 49 9.91 0.66 -24.60
C THR A 49 8.39 0.50 -24.45
N GLY A 50 7.57 1.43 -24.95
CA GLY A 50 6.11 1.28 -25.01
C GLY A 50 5.34 1.53 -23.70
N TRP A 51 6.02 1.72 -22.58
CA TRP A 51 5.40 2.01 -21.28
C TRP A 51 4.56 3.28 -21.33
N GLN A 52 3.32 3.15 -20.88
CA GLN A 52 2.45 4.28 -20.58
C GLN A 52 2.65 4.68 -19.12
N ILE A 53 2.53 5.98 -18.80
CA ILE A 53 2.81 6.50 -17.47
C ILE A 53 1.73 7.50 -17.07
N GLU A 54 1.17 7.29 -15.89
CA GLU A 54 0.36 8.27 -15.18
C GLU A 54 1.16 8.82 -13.99
N THR A 55 1.06 10.13 -13.81
CA THR A 55 1.72 10.85 -12.71
C THR A 55 0.66 11.41 -11.80
N PHE A 56 0.82 11.17 -10.50
CA PHE A 56 -0.09 11.66 -9.49
C PHE A 56 0.54 12.89 -8.81
N ASN A 57 -0.22 13.98 -8.73
CA ASN A 57 0.28 15.24 -8.19
C ASN A 57 0.09 15.30 -6.67
N SER A 58 1.14 14.96 -5.95
CA SER A 58 1.32 15.35 -4.55
C SER A 58 2.81 15.40 -4.27
N THR A 59 3.30 16.49 -3.67
CA THR A 59 4.65 16.54 -3.12
C THR A 59 4.78 15.46 -2.05
N VAL A 60 5.58 14.42 -2.33
CA VAL A 60 5.71 13.24 -1.47
C VAL A 60 7.19 13.01 -1.22
N ALA A 61 7.64 12.74 0.01
CA ALA A 61 9.03 12.29 0.18
C ALA A 61 9.10 10.83 -0.20
N ILE A 62 10.17 10.51 -0.88
CA ILE A 62 10.48 9.16 -1.30
C ILE A 62 11.03 8.41 -0.09
N ASP A 63 10.17 7.59 0.51
CA ASP A 63 10.58 6.43 1.31
C ASP A 63 10.24 5.16 0.52
N ASN A 64 11.03 4.11 0.68
CA ASN A 64 11.13 2.97 -0.24
C ASN A 64 9.88 2.06 -0.31
N HIS A 65 8.82 2.37 0.43
CA HIS A 65 7.67 1.49 0.61
C HIS A 65 6.44 1.99 -0.15
N LEU A 66 6.24 1.39 -1.32
CA LEU A 66 4.96 1.37 -2.01
C LEU A 66 4.42 -0.05 -1.96
N SER A 67 3.10 -0.16 -2.01
CA SER A 67 2.42 -1.43 -2.24
C SER A 67 1.26 -1.22 -3.19
N ALA A 68 1.00 -2.19 -4.06
CA ALA A 68 -0.09 -2.12 -5.01
C ALA A 68 -0.78 -3.48 -5.21
N ALA A 69 -2.10 -3.46 -5.35
CA ALA A 69 -2.89 -4.65 -5.66
C ALA A 69 -4.05 -4.29 -6.59
N TRP A 70 -4.64 -5.32 -7.20
CA TRP A 70 -5.76 -5.19 -8.13
C TRP A 70 -6.89 -6.10 -7.67
N ASP A 71 -8.12 -5.56 -7.61
CA ASP A 71 -9.32 -6.30 -7.20
C ASP A 71 -10.12 -6.91 -8.37
N GLY A 72 -9.56 -6.92 -9.59
CA GLY A 72 -10.29 -7.29 -10.80
C GLY A 72 -10.88 -6.10 -11.56
N SER A 73 -11.08 -4.96 -10.90
CA SER A 73 -11.70 -3.75 -11.46
C SER A 73 -10.83 -2.50 -11.30
N ASN A 74 -10.27 -2.30 -10.11
CA ASN A 74 -9.45 -1.17 -9.71
C ASN A 74 -8.10 -1.63 -9.17
N ILE A 75 -7.11 -0.79 -9.40
CA ILE A 75 -5.79 -0.87 -8.79
C ILE A 75 -5.79 0.05 -7.57
N TYR A 76 -5.26 -0.46 -6.46
CA TYR A 76 -5.02 0.28 -5.24
C TYR A 76 -3.53 0.41 -5.05
N ILE A 77 -3.07 1.61 -4.68
CA ILE A 77 -1.66 1.91 -4.42
C ILE A 77 -1.60 2.61 -3.08
N THR A 78 -0.77 2.11 -2.15
CA THR A 78 -0.44 2.82 -0.92
C THR A 78 0.94 3.45 -1.02
N MET A 79 1.06 4.66 -0.50
CA MET A 79 2.29 5.41 -0.47
C MET A 79 2.37 6.30 0.77
N LYS A 80 3.59 6.67 1.15
CA LYS A 80 3.90 7.61 2.22
C LYS A 80 4.41 8.95 1.65
N ASP A 81 4.03 10.07 2.24
CA ASP A 81 4.55 11.41 1.89
C ASP A 81 5.71 11.90 2.79
N ASP A 82 6.15 13.14 2.56
CA ASP A 82 7.27 13.79 3.27
C ASP A 82 6.99 14.12 4.73
N LYS A 83 5.72 14.09 5.11
CA LYS A 83 5.25 14.29 6.48
C LYS A 83 4.87 12.97 7.12
N ASN A 84 5.24 11.84 6.49
CA ASN A 84 4.89 10.50 6.93
C ASN A 84 3.37 10.22 6.90
N ALA A 85 2.56 10.95 6.13
CA ALA A 85 1.16 10.60 5.94
C ALA A 85 1.06 9.40 4.99
N VAL A 86 0.07 8.52 5.23
CA VAL A 86 -0.22 7.40 4.34
C VAL A 86 -1.38 7.77 3.43
N TRP A 87 -1.17 7.59 2.14
CA TRP A 87 -2.12 7.86 1.07
C TRP A 87 -2.50 6.55 0.36
N VAL A 88 -3.73 6.52 -0.16
CA VAL A 88 -4.25 5.43 -0.98
C VAL A 88 -4.79 6.02 -2.27
N THR A 89 -4.33 5.49 -3.39
CA THR A 89 -4.79 5.86 -4.73
C THR A 89 -5.54 4.66 -5.34
N LYS A 90 -6.80 4.86 -5.75
CA LYS A 90 -7.68 3.86 -6.39
C LYS A 90 -7.97 4.30 -7.82
N GLY A 91 -7.88 3.39 -8.78
CA GLY A 91 -8.30 3.67 -10.15
C GLY A 91 -7.80 2.65 -11.15
N LEU A 92 -7.93 2.96 -12.43
CA LEU A 92 -7.51 2.08 -13.51
C LEU A 92 -6.90 2.92 -14.63
N PRO A 93 -5.68 2.61 -15.10
CA PRO A 93 -4.95 3.49 -15.99
C PRO A 93 -5.62 3.63 -17.37
N GLY A 94 -5.45 4.79 -18.00
CA GLY A 94 -5.97 5.07 -19.35
C GLY A 94 -7.42 5.52 -19.41
N ALA A 95 -8.14 5.54 -18.28
CA ALA A 95 -9.45 6.18 -18.17
C ALA A 95 -9.30 7.61 -17.60
N LEU A 96 -9.68 8.62 -18.36
CA LEU A 96 -9.62 10.04 -17.95
C LEU A 96 -10.42 10.26 -16.64
N GLY A 97 -9.76 10.77 -15.59
CA GLY A 97 -10.41 11.08 -14.31
C GLY A 97 -10.71 9.86 -13.42
N SER A 98 -10.12 8.70 -13.72
CA SER A 98 -10.40 7.43 -13.03
C SER A 98 -9.70 7.25 -11.68
N TRP A 99 -8.75 8.12 -11.34
CA TRP A 99 -7.97 7.99 -10.13
C TRP A 99 -8.51 8.88 -9.01
N GLU A 100 -8.93 8.22 -7.94
CA GLU A 100 -9.23 8.82 -6.65
C GLU A 100 -8.01 8.67 -5.74
N THR A 101 -7.65 9.70 -5.01
CA THR A 101 -6.55 9.65 -4.02
C THR A 101 -7.03 10.24 -2.71
N VAL A 102 -6.90 9.46 -1.63
CA VAL A 102 -7.31 9.87 -0.29
C VAL A 102 -6.22 9.61 0.73
N LYS A 103 -6.27 10.37 1.81
CA LYS A 103 -5.37 10.17 2.94
C LYS A 103 -5.95 9.13 3.88
N ALA A 104 -5.23 8.02 4.07
CA ALA A 104 -5.61 6.96 5.00
C ALA A 104 -5.15 7.24 6.43
N VAL A 105 -4.00 7.89 6.61
CA VAL A 105 -3.43 8.20 7.93
C VAL A 105 -2.77 9.57 7.89
N ASN A 106 -3.01 10.39 8.91
CA ASN A 106 -2.29 11.64 9.07
C ASN A 106 -0.80 11.39 9.32
N GLY A 107 0.02 12.20 8.66
CA GLY A 107 1.44 12.32 8.99
C GLY A 107 1.65 13.09 10.28
N ASP A 108 2.90 13.12 10.73
CA ASP A 108 3.31 14.00 11.82
C ASP A 108 3.94 15.27 11.23
N ASN A 109 3.47 16.44 11.68
CA ASN A 109 4.02 17.73 11.28
C ASN A 109 5.39 18.01 11.94
N GLY A 110 5.83 17.17 12.89
CA GLY A 110 7.15 17.21 13.52
C GLY A 110 7.98 15.94 13.24
N SER A 111 9.23 16.14 12.79
CA SER A 111 10.35 15.17 12.67
C SER A 111 10.03 13.67 12.50
N VAL A 112 10.32 13.08 11.33
CA VAL A 112 10.68 11.65 11.00
C VAL A 112 10.00 10.47 11.75
N SER A 113 8.98 10.73 12.57
CA SER A 113 8.45 9.80 13.58
C SER A 113 7.02 9.33 13.26
N GLY A 114 6.45 9.81 12.16
CA GLY A 114 5.09 9.47 11.76
C GLY A 114 4.96 8.08 11.11
N PRO A 115 3.74 7.73 10.68
CA PRO A 115 3.46 6.41 10.16
C PRO A 115 4.22 6.11 8.87
N SER A 116 4.55 4.84 8.65
CA SER A 116 5.38 4.47 7.50
C SER A 116 5.13 3.06 7.02
N ARG A 117 5.79 2.75 5.90
CA ARG A 117 5.85 1.43 5.28
C ARG A 117 4.47 0.85 5.06
N PRO A 118 3.57 1.61 4.39
CA PRO A 118 2.23 1.14 4.17
C PRO A 118 2.27 -0.03 3.20
N THR A 119 1.37 -0.97 3.43
CA THR A 119 1.09 -2.09 2.55
C THR A 119 -0.41 -2.32 2.52
N LEU A 120 -0.89 -3.15 1.60
CA LEU A 120 -2.30 -3.36 1.44
C LEU A 120 -2.65 -4.81 1.09
N VAL A 121 -3.88 -5.19 1.41
CA VAL A 121 -4.49 -6.46 1.05
C VAL A 121 -5.86 -6.17 0.47
N VAL A 122 -6.14 -6.76 -0.69
CA VAL A 122 -7.50 -6.89 -1.21
C VAL A 122 -8.05 -8.20 -0.67
N ASP A 123 -9.16 -8.15 0.04
CA ASP A 123 -9.91 -9.32 0.50
C ASP A 123 -11.17 -9.49 -0.33
N HIS A 124 -11.17 -10.49 -1.19
CA HIS A 124 -12.32 -10.89 -2.02
C HIS A 124 -13.37 -11.67 -1.23
N ALA A 125 -13.05 -12.21 -0.06
CA ALA A 125 -14.03 -12.93 0.75
C ALA A 125 -15.02 -11.96 1.43
N THR A 126 -14.55 -10.74 1.76
CA THR A 126 -15.38 -9.71 2.42
C THR A 126 -15.54 -8.43 1.59
N ASP A 127 -15.12 -8.45 0.32
CA ASP A 127 -15.08 -7.30 -0.59
C ASP A 127 -14.53 -6.03 0.09
N SER A 128 -13.33 -6.17 0.67
CA SER A 128 -12.69 -5.13 1.47
C SER A 128 -11.24 -4.86 1.05
N LEU A 129 -10.82 -3.61 1.19
CA LEU A 129 -9.42 -3.20 1.13
C LEU A 129 -8.91 -2.97 2.55
N HIS A 130 -7.79 -3.62 2.90
CA HIS A 130 -7.08 -3.41 4.15
C HIS A 130 -5.77 -2.68 3.89
N VAL A 131 -5.56 -1.55 4.56
CA VAL A 131 -4.30 -0.80 4.57
C VAL A 131 -3.62 -1.04 5.89
N LEU A 132 -2.43 -1.64 5.84
CA LEU A 132 -1.60 -1.91 7.01
C LEU A 132 -0.42 -0.97 7.02
N TYR A 133 -0.03 -0.47 8.20
CA TYR A 133 1.06 0.47 8.32
C TYR A 133 1.72 0.41 9.69
N GLN A 134 3.00 0.75 9.71
CA GLN A 134 3.78 0.89 10.94
C GLN A 134 3.50 2.26 11.56
N GLN A 135 3.15 2.31 12.84
CA GLN A 135 2.73 3.53 13.52
C GLN A 135 3.83 4.62 13.56
N SER A 136 5.09 4.22 13.72
CA SER A 136 6.21 5.15 13.83
C SER A 136 7.50 4.57 13.27
N THR A 137 8.28 5.39 12.56
CA THR A 137 9.66 5.08 12.11
C THR A 137 10.74 5.37 13.13
N ASN A 138 10.41 5.87 14.33
CA ASN A 138 11.41 6.17 15.35
C ASN A 138 11.44 5.08 16.43
N LEU A 139 12.65 4.79 16.94
CA LEU A 139 12.89 3.72 17.91
C LEU A 139 12.19 3.97 19.27
N PRO A 140 11.51 2.94 19.85
CA PRO A 140 11.24 1.63 19.25
C PRO A 140 10.25 1.76 18.09
N TYR A 141 10.58 1.15 16.94
CA TYR A 141 9.70 1.18 15.77
C TYR A 141 8.29 0.69 16.15
N GLY A 142 7.26 1.43 15.74
CA GLY A 142 5.93 1.35 16.35
C GLY A 142 5.12 0.10 16.05
N ASP A 143 4.01 -0.06 16.79
CA ASP A 143 2.94 -1.05 16.53
C ASP A 143 2.50 -1.02 15.05
N ILE A 144 2.00 -2.15 14.53
CA ILE A 144 1.39 -2.19 13.19
C ILE A 144 -0.13 -2.12 13.34
N TYR A 145 -0.75 -1.23 12.57
CA TYR A 145 -2.19 -1.02 12.53
C TYR A 145 -2.77 -1.34 11.16
N MET A 146 -4.07 -1.62 11.14
CA MET A 146 -4.86 -1.93 9.96
C MET A 146 -6.09 -1.02 9.92
N LYS A 147 -6.34 -0.43 8.75
CA LYS A 147 -7.60 0.26 8.42
C LYS A 147 -8.27 -0.45 7.26
N SER A 148 -9.60 -0.55 7.31
CA SER A 148 -10.38 -1.28 6.32
C SER A 148 -11.46 -0.40 5.72
N VAL A 149 -11.71 -0.58 4.43
CA VAL A 149 -12.85 0.02 3.71
C VAL A 149 -13.45 -1.03 2.77
N SER A 150 -14.72 -0.89 2.42
CA SER A 150 -15.35 -1.76 1.40
C SER A 150 -14.87 -1.38 0.00
N LEU A 151 -14.66 -2.38 -0.87
CA LEU A 151 -14.29 -2.18 -2.29
C LEU A 151 -15.43 -1.55 -3.11
N ASP A 152 -16.68 -1.86 -2.76
CA ASP A 152 -17.90 -1.34 -3.39
C ASP A 152 -18.29 0.06 -2.90
N GLY A 153 -17.63 0.55 -1.85
CA GLY A 153 -17.87 1.87 -1.27
C GLY A 153 -16.97 2.98 -1.85
N PRO A 154 -17.21 4.23 -1.45
CA PRO A 154 -16.24 5.31 -1.68
C PRO A 154 -14.92 4.99 -0.96
N LEU A 155 -13.79 5.37 -1.55
CA LEU A 155 -12.49 5.22 -0.91
C LEU A 155 -12.38 6.25 0.23
N ALA A 156 -12.85 5.91 1.42
CA ALA A 156 -12.94 6.85 2.53
C ALA A 156 -12.36 6.26 3.82
N PHE A 157 -11.26 6.85 4.28
CA PHE A 157 -10.65 6.55 5.57
C PHE A 157 -10.81 7.75 6.51
N ASP A 158 -10.95 7.50 7.81
CA ASP A 158 -10.74 8.55 8.81
C ASP A 158 -9.24 8.64 9.14
N PRO A 159 -8.50 9.67 8.67
CA PRO A 159 -7.07 9.76 8.88
C PRO A 159 -6.67 10.09 10.32
N SER A 160 -7.64 10.46 11.18
CA SER A 160 -7.41 10.84 12.58
C SER A 160 -7.37 9.66 13.54
N THR A 161 -7.91 8.51 13.16
CA THR A 161 -7.86 7.28 13.97
C THR A 161 -6.64 6.43 13.62
N LEU A 162 -6.25 5.52 14.51
CA LEU A 162 -5.19 4.53 14.21
C LEU A 162 -5.73 3.30 13.46
N GLY A 163 -7.02 3.02 13.55
CA GLY A 163 -7.57 1.73 13.12
C GLY A 163 -7.29 0.62 14.14
N THR A 164 -7.34 -0.63 13.68
CA THR A 164 -7.18 -1.82 14.53
C THR A 164 -5.71 -2.17 14.65
N ARG A 165 -5.20 -2.30 15.88
CA ARG A 165 -3.83 -2.79 16.07
C ARG A 165 -3.77 -4.27 15.73
N VAL A 166 -2.82 -4.64 14.86
CA VAL A 166 -2.63 -6.00 14.37
C VAL A 166 -1.28 -6.60 14.74
N MET A 167 -0.29 -5.79 15.13
CA MET A 167 0.90 -6.29 15.84
C MET A 167 1.35 -5.28 16.88
N ARG A 168 1.80 -5.78 18.03
CA ARG A 168 2.25 -4.96 19.16
C ARG A 168 3.75 -5.09 19.35
N THR A 169 4.43 -3.98 19.59
CA THR A 169 5.80 -3.99 20.10
C THR A 169 5.82 -3.97 21.62
N ASN A 170 6.69 -4.81 22.19
CA ASN A 170 6.97 -4.80 23.63
C ASN A 170 8.17 -3.89 23.89
N ASN A 171 8.31 -3.38 25.13
CA ASN A 171 9.44 -2.54 25.52
C ASN A 171 10.79 -3.18 25.11
N GLY A 172 11.48 -2.56 24.16
CA GLY A 172 12.78 -3.01 23.64
C GLY A 172 12.74 -3.84 22.37
N SER A 173 11.58 -4.08 21.75
CA SER A 173 11.45 -4.69 20.42
C SER A 173 11.07 -3.64 19.36
N SER A 174 11.45 -3.91 18.12
CA SER A 174 11.29 -2.98 17.00
C SER A 174 10.72 -3.74 15.81
N LEU A 175 9.41 -3.60 15.55
CA LEU A 175 8.79 -4.17 14.36
C LEU A 175 9.00 -3.23 13.18
N ILE A 176 9.56 -3.76 12.11
CA ILE A 176 9.82 -3.03 10.89
C ILE A 176 9.40 -3.85 9.67
N ASP A 177 9.07 -3.15 8.58
CA ASP A 177 8.77 -3.77 7.28
C ASP A 177 7.60 -4.75 7.35
N PRO A 178 6.36 -4.29 7.65
CA PRO A 178 5.19 -5.16 7.56
C PRO A 178 5.07 -5.69 6.12
N GLN A 179 4.91 -7.00 5.97
CA GLN A 179 4.69 -7.67 4.69
C GLN A 179 3.41 -8.52 4.79
N PRO A 180 2.40 -8.25 3.96
CA PRO A 180 1.22 -9.09 3.83
C PRO A 180 1.48 -10.25 2.86
N PRO A 181 0.51 -11.15 2.65
CA PRO A 181 0.52 -12.01 1.47
C PRO A 181 0.62 -11.19 0.17
N VAL A 182 1.32 -11.75 -0.82
CA VAL A 182 1.57 -11.10 -2.13
C VAL A 182 0.33 -11.11 -3.04
N HIS A 183 -0.71 -11.86 -2.66
CA HIS A 183 -1.94 -12.02 -3.42
C HIS A 183 -3.15 -11.62 -2.57
N ALA A 184 -4.26 -11.33 -3.25
CA ALA A 184 -5.53 -11.07 -2.60
C ALA A 184 -5.92 -12.24 -1.70
N VAL A 185 -6.50 -11.93 -0.55
CA VAL A 185 -7.13 -12.92 0.32
C VAL A 185 -8.43 -13.32 -0.35
N ASP A 186 -8.64 -14.63 -0.47
CA ASP A 186 -9.84 -15.19 -1.07
C ASP A 186 -10.51 -16.18 -0.11
N GLU A 187 -11.66 -16.71 -0.52
CA GLU A 187 -12.43 -17.67 0.28
C GLU A 187 -11.60 -18.92 0.67
N SER A 188 -10.56 -19.27 -0.11
CA SER A 188 -9.71 -20.43 0.21
C SER A 188 -8.81 -20.19 1.42
N MET A 189 -8.62 -18.93 1.80
CA MET A 189 -7.87 -18.53 2.99
C MET A 189 -8.75 -18.39 4.25
N ASP A 190 -10.03 -18.78 4.17
CA ASP A 190 -10.99 -18.78 5.29
C ASP A 190 -11.06 -17.43 6.04
N GLY A 191 -10.98 -16.34 5.28
CA GLY A 191 -11.00 -14.98 5.81
C GLY A 191 -9.84 -14.67 6.75
N ALA A 192 -8.70 -15.36 6.63
CA ALA A 192 -7.52 -15.11 7.45
C ALA A 192 -6.25 -15.01 6.62
N PHE A 193 -5.31 -14.18 7.08
CA PHE A 193 -3.98 -14.12 6.49
C PHE A 193 -2.90 -13.89 7.54
N TYR A 194 -1.68 -14.29 7.21
CA TYR A 194 -0.52 -13.97 8.03
C TYR A 194 0.10 -12.67 7.55
N MET A 195 0.33 -11.74 8.48
CA MET A 195 1.27 -10.66 8.28
C MET A 195 2.59 -11.03 8.95
N VAL A 196 3.70 -10.65 8.33
CA VAL A 196 5.03 -10.80 8.93
C VAL A 196 5.72 -9.44 9.04
N ALA A 197 6.63 -9.30 10.00
CA ALA A 197 7.45 -8.11 10.18
C ALA A 197 8.78 -8.50 10.82
N ALA A 198 9.86 -7.80 10.47
CA ALA A 198 11.16 -8.05 11.05
C ALA A 198 11.26 -7.40 12.45
N ASN A 199 11.79 -8.15 13.41
CA ASN A 199 12.24 -7.58 14.69
C ASN A 199 13.70 -7.11 14.53
N ALA A 200 13.89 -5.81 14.35
CA ALA A 200 15.20 -5.20 14.11
C ALA A 200 16.18 -5.43 15.27
N ASN A 201 15.67 -5.63 16.49
CA ASN A 201 16.51 -5.74 17.70
C ASN A 201 16.93 -7.18 17.96
N ALA A 202 16.11 -8.17 17.56
CA ALA A 202 16.35 -9.60 17.83
C ALA A 202 16.84 -10.40 16.60
N ARG A 203 16.82 -9.81 15.39
CA ARG A 203 17.08 -10.51 14.11
C ARG A 203 16.11 -11.69 13.88
N GLU A 204 14.86 -11.50 14.25
CA GLU A 204 13.78 -12.49 14.11
C GLU A 204 12.72 -11.99 13.13
N ILE A 205 11.94 -12.92 12.56
CA ILE A 205 10.70 -12.59 11.87
C ILE A 205 9.55 -12.86 12.83
N TRP A 206 8.76 -11.84 13.10
CA TRP A 206 7.52 -11.95 13.85
C TRP A 206 6.38 -12.11 12.86
N TYR A 207 5.35 -12.85 13.27
CA TYR A 207 4.15 -13.04 12.48
C TYR A 207 2.92 -12.86 13.36
N ASN A 208 1.82 -12.40 12.76
CA ASN A 208 0.52 -12.47 13.38
C ASN A 208 -0.50 -12.97 12.36
N GLN A 209 -1.42 -13.84 12.82
CA GLN A 209 -2.58 -14.23 12.04
C GLN A 209 -3.66 -13.17 12.22
N ILE A 210 -4.08 -12.56 11.13
CA ILE A 210 -5.20 -11.63 11.08
C ILE A 210 -6.41 -12.44 10.64
N ASN A 211 -7.42 -12.53 11.50
CA ASN A 211 -8.70 -13.16 11.18
C ASN A 211 -9.72 -12.05 10.93
N LEU A 212 -10.24 -11.98 9.70
CA LEU A 212 -11.17 -10.96 9.23
C LEU A 212 -12.63 -11.25 9.62
N GLY A 213 -12.92 -12.48 10.05
CA GLY A 213 -14.25 -12.95 10.43
C GLY A 213 -14.59 -12.88 11.93
N SER A 214 -13.67 -12.44 12.80
CA SER A 214 -13.89 -12.43 14.26
C SER A 214 -13.62 -11.06 14.90
N PRO A 215 -14.54 -10.48 15.70
CA PRO A 215 -14.36 -9.18 16.34
C PRO A 215 -13.25 -9.13 17.40
N GLU A 216 -12.65 -10.26 17.76
CA GLU A 216 -11.64 -10.35 18.81
C GLU A 216 -10.22 -10.42 18.23
N LEU A 217 -9.71 -9.28 17.77
CA LEU A 217 -8.27 -9.11 17.55
C LEU A 217 -7.61 -8.74 18.89
N PHE A 218 -7.24 -9.78 19.63
CA PHE A 218 -6.30 -9.94 20.75
C PHE A 218 -5.97 -8.72 21.66
N THR A 219 -6.28 -8.88 22.95
CA THR A 219 -5.79 -8.09 24.11
C THR A 219 -4.28 -8.13 24.29
#